data_AF-A0A1Q9BR89-F1
#
_entry.id   AF-A0A1Q9BR89-F1
#
_cell.length_a   1.000
_cell.length_b   1.000
_cell.length_c   1.000
_cell.angle_alpha   90.00
_cell.angle_beta   90.00
_cell.angle_gamma   90.00
#
_symmetry.space_group_name_H-M   'P 1'
#
loop_
_entity.id
_entity.type
_entity.pdbx_description
1 polymer ?
#
loop_
_entity_poly.entity_id
_entity_poly.type
_entity_poly.pdbx_seq_one_letter_code
_entity_poly.pdbx_strand_id
1 'polypeptide(L)'
;MAVRALVGVLLLQQSIAIQMHEHEDHHKSGAHRPTCKQACLPNCPASSRTGVPCMPVADTWPYKSNESWRVELGERILMAAHPNQEATESACGGFKLFGDSAWCLAAFKGDYGKLGLSFGIEERDLWSETMSNDFHMPTKLYDCFQNPKSSPALAMIAPNAKGSCAGNPHHCYETHYDSFRVCLGPKHETVNQRQYTSLAELLAGRGEMSTHLKIDVEGSEWSVLEDLLKNEEDMKKIRTLDMEVHFGFGAASEAAHNKGSKKDQLQREVGIFEQLASHFAVTGTNIETNADGWQPAQSCPKQQCEEPFVHTAGGVPVNQFAISFVNHAHLRRGIPSPDAIAAAHHSLAADHAEDQMEDHAEADAEDHMEDHAEADAVAEDHAEADAVAEDHMQDHAEADAEDHAEADAVAEDHMQDHAEADVEDHAQVDAE
;
A
#
# COMPACT_ATOMS: atom_id res chain seq x y z
N MET A 1 14.65 -8.20 -31.07
CA MET A 1 14.16 -7.90 -29.70
C MET A 1 13.12 -8.93 -29.23
N ALA A 2 12.12 -9.29 -30.05
CA ALA A 2 11.10 -10.29 -29.69
C ALA A 2 11.64 -11.64 -29.14
N VAL A 3 12.72 -12.19 -29.71
CA VAL A 3 13.32 -13.45 -29.23
C VAL A 3 13.90 -13.32 -27.82
N ARG A 4 14.45 -12.15 -27.44
CA ARG A 4 15.00 -11.94 -26.08
C ARG A 4 13.90 -11.82 -25.03
N ALA A 5 12.80 -11.13 -25.35
CA ALA A 5 11.64 -11.04 -24.48
C ALA A 5 11.02 -12.43 -24.23
N LEU A 6 10.86 -13.23 -25.29
CA LEU A 6 10.29 -14.58 -25.17
C LEU A 6 11.15 -15.52 -24.30
N VAL A 7 12.48 -15.45 -24.44
CA VAL A 7 13.41 -16.25 -23.61
C VAL A 7 13.38 -15.82 -22.15
N GLY A 8 13.24 -14.53 -21.86
CA GLY A 8 13.10 -14.02 -20.49
C GLY A 8 11.86 -14.56 -19.78
N VAL A 9 10.71 -14.52 -20.45
CA VAL A 9 9.44 -15.03 -19.91
C VAL A 9 9.51 -16.54 -19.65
N LEU A 10 10.08 -17.32 -20.58
CA LEU A 10 10.25 -18.77 -20.44
C LEU A 10 11.15 -19.16 -19.27
N LEU A 11 12.24 -18.42 -19.05
CA LEU A 11 13.16 -18.67 -17.92
C LEU A 11 12.51 -18.31 -16.58
N LEU A 12 11.71 -17.24 -16.53
CA LEU A 12 10.94 -16.88 -15.34
C LEU A 12 9.92 -17.98 -15.00
N GLN A 13 9.16 -18.46 -15.99
CA GLN A 13 8.20 -19.55 -15.82
C GLN A 13 8.88 -20.86 -15.37
N GLN A 14 10.04 -21.20 -15.91
CA GLN A 14 10.80 -22.37 -15.45
C GLN A 14 11.33 -22.20 -14.02
N SER A 15 11.83 -21.03 -13.66
CA SER A 15 12.35 -20.78 -12.31
C SER A 15 11.23 -20.87 -11.25
N ILE A 16 10.05 -20.33 -11.57
CA ILE A 16 8.85 -20.47 -10.74
C ILE A 16 8.45 -21.94 -10.61
N ALA A 17 8.40 -22.69 -11.71
CA ALA A 17 8.04 -24.11 -11.70
C ALA A 17 9.02 -24.96 -10.86
N ILE A 18 10.32 -24.66 -10.89
CA ILE A 18 11.33 -25.34 -10.07
C ILE A 18 11.11 -25.04 -8.59
N GLN A 19 10.90 -23.78 -8.22
CA GLN A 19 10.61 -23.39 -6.83
C GLN A 19 9.33 -24.04 -6.31
N MET A 20 8.30 -24.14 -7.15
CA MET A 20 7.04 -24.82 -6.81
C MET A 20 7.23 -26.32 -6.59
N HIS A 21 8.05 -26.99 -7.40
CA HIS A 21 8.28 -28.43 -7.26
C HIS A 21 9.07 -28.77 -5.99
N GLU A 22 10.05 -27.94 -5.62
CA GLU A 22 10.74 -28.04 -4.32
C GLU A 22 9.75 -27.84 -3.17
N HIS A 23 8.74 -26.98 -3.34
CA HIS A 23 7.69 -26.76 -2.35
C HIS A 23 6.73 -27.95 -2.19
N GLU A 24 6.34 -28.63 -3.28
CA GLU A 24 5.49 -29.83 -3.23
C GLU A 24 6.14 -31.00 -2.46
N ASP A 25 7.46 -31.20 -2.60
CA ASP A 25 8.17 -32.27 -1.90
C ASP A 25 8.29 -31.99 -0.39
N HIS A 26 8.28 -30.72 0.02
CA HIS A 26 8.19 -30.35 1.44
C HIS A 26 6.83 -30.69 2.07
N HIS A 27 5.73 -30.66 1.30
CA HIS A 27 4.41 -31.03 1.82
C HIS A 27 4.25 -32.54 2.07
N LYS A 28 4.93 -33.39 1.29
CA LYS A 28 4.87 -34.86 1.49
C LYS A 28 5.76 -35.37 2.62
N SER A 29 6.81 -34.62 2.98
CA SER A 29 7.80 -35.10 3.94
C SER A 29 7.45 -34.82 5.42
N GLY A 30 6.36 -34.08 5.70
CA GLY A 30 6.04 -33.67 7.07
C GLY A 30 7.17 -32.88 7.73
N ALA A 31 8.11 -32.37 6.93
CA ALA A 31 9.18 -31.51 7.41
C ALA A 31 8.51 -30.26 7.97
N HIS A 32 8.62 -30.05 9.27
CA HIS A 32 8.21 -28.81 9.92
C HIS A 32 8.79 -27.66 9.10
N ARG A 33 7.93 -26.88 8.43
CA ARG A 33 8.32 -25.53 8.01
C ARG A 33 8.86 -24.87 9.28
N PRO A 34 10.08 -24.29 9.27
CA PRO A 34 10.60 -23.63 10.43
C PRO A 34 9.52 -22.68 10.94
N THR A 35 9.18 -22.79 12.22
CA THR A 35 8.21 -21.91 12.88
C THR A 35 8.62 -20.49 12.58
N CYS A 36 7.89 -19.85 11.68
CA CYS A 36 8.16 -18.49 11.32
C CYS A 36 7.82 -17.64 12.55
N LYS A 37 8.75 -16.79 12.96
CA LYS A 37 8.56 -15.89 14.08
C LYS A 37 8.25 -14.52 13.49
N GLN A 38 7.05 -14.01 13.74
CA GLN A 38 6.67 -12.64 13.38
C GLN A 38 7.75 -11.67 13.89
N ALA A 39 8.17 -10.76 13.01
CA ALA A 39 9.33 -9.91 13.26
C ALA A 39 9.13 -8.94 14.43
N CYS A 40 7.88 -8.60 14.76
CA CYS A 40 7.50 -7.53 15.67
C CYS A 40 6.90 -8.00 17.02
N LEU A 41 6.87 -9.30 17.31
CA LEU A 41 6.33 -9.79 18.59
C LEU A 41 7.14 -9.28 19.79
N PRO A 42 6.47 -8.91 20.91
CA PRO A 42 5.04 -9.11 21.19
C PRO A 42 4.10 -7.98 20.73
N ASN A 43 4.63 -6.82 20.30
CA ASN A 43 3.85 -5.61 20.06
C ASN A 43 3.89 -5.25 18.57
N CYS A 44 3.24 -6.07 17.76
CA CYS A 44 3.08 -5.77 16.34
C CYS A 44 1.98 -4.74 16.14
N PRO A 45 2.24 -3.59 15.48
CA PRO A 45 1.15 -2.74 15.01
C PRO A 45 0.29 -3.51 13.99
N ALA A 46 -1.00 -3.24 13.97
CA ALA A 46 -1.93 -3.73 12.96
C ALA A 46 -1.74 -2.95 11.64
N SER A 47 -0.55 -3.09 11.05
CA SER A 47 -0.13 -2.35 9.86
C SER A 47 0.62 -3.27 8.91
N SER A 48 0.75 -2.85 7.65
CA SER A 48 1.64 -3.46 6.66
C SER A 48 3.05 -3.62 7.21
N ARG A 49 3.67 -4.77 6.91
CA ARG A 49 5.00 -5.15 7.38
C ARG A 49 5.98 -5.24 6.23
N THR A 50 7.22 -4.84 6.50
CA THR A 50 8.36 -5.09 5.62
C THR A 50 8.91 -6.50 5.87
N GLY A 51 9.57 -7.08 4.88
CA GLY A 51 10.11 -8.44 4.96
C GLY A 51 9.14 -9.54 4.50
N VAL A 52 9.64 -10.77 4.42
CA VAL A 52 8.86 -11.91 3.94
C VAL A 52 7.71 -12.22 4.91
N PRO A 53 6.43 -12.21 4.47
CA PRO A 53 5.30 -12.45 5.35
C PRO A 53 5.38 -13.79 6.06
N CYS A 54 5.09 -13.75 7.36
CA CYS A 54 5.07 -14.92 8.20
C CYS A 54 3.74 -15.67 8.11
N MET A 55 3.69 -16.74 7.31
CA MET A 55 2.43 -17.47 7.07
C MET A 55 2.25 -18.67 8.02
N PRO A 56 1.18 -18.69 8.84
CA PRO A 56 0.85 -19.87 9.62
C PRO A 56 0.35 -21.01 8.73
N VAL A 57 0.40 -22.23 9.26
CA VAL A 57 -0.22 -23.41 8.66
C VAL A 57 -1.37 -23.82 9.55
N ALA A 58 -2.56 -24.04 8.99
CA ALA A 58 -3.68 -24.52 9.78
C ALA A 58 -3.39 -25.91 10.35
N ASP A 59 -3.64 -26.09 11.65
CA ASP A 59 -3.55 -27.39 12.32
C ASP A 59 -4.55 -28.41 11.74
N THR A 60 -5.67 -27.92 11.21
CA THR A 60 -6.71 -28.72 10.55
C THR A 60 -7.23 -27.95 9.34
N TRP A 61 -7.37 -28.65 8.21
CA TRP A 61 -7.86 -28.03 6.98
C TRP A 61 -9.29 -27.47 7.15
N PRO A 62 -9.52 -26.17 6.91
CA PRO A 62 -10.81 -25.55 7.23
C PRO A 62 -11.86 -25.66 6.11
N TYR A 63 -11.43 -25.82 4.85
CA TYR A 63 -12.33 -25.70 3.70
C TYR A 63 -12.98 -27.02 3.29
N LYS A 64 -14.19 -26.94 2.73
CA LYS A 64 -14.94 -28.09 2.18
C LYS A 64 -14.23 -28.72 0.99
N SER A 65 -13.62 -27.88 0.16
CA SER A 65 -12.79 -28.26 -0.98
C SER A 65 -11.32 -27.91 -0.74
N ASN A 66 -10.47 -28.39 -1.65
CA ASN A 66 -9.04 -28.10 -1.67
C ASN A 66 -8.60 -28.20 -3.14
N GLU A 67 -9.12 -27.29 -3.96
CA GLU A 67 -8.82 -27.27 -5.38
C GLU A 67 -7.35 -26.88 -5.56
N SER A 68 -6.53 -27.80 -6.05
CA SER A 68 -5.07 -27.62 -6.12
C SER A 68 -4.63 -26.36 -6.87
N TRP A 69 -5.43 -25.92 -7.86
CA TRP A 69 -5.12 -24.71 -8.61
C TRP A 69 -5.31 -23.42 -7.78
N ARG A 70 -6.17 -23.41 -6.76
CA ARG A 70 -6.34 -22.27 -5.83
C ARG A 70 -5.14 -22.13 -4.91
N VAL A 71 -4.64 -23.27 -4.42
CA VAL A 71 -3.39 -23.36 -3.65
C VAL A 71 -2.21 -22.88 -4.48
N GLU A 72 -2.08 -23.38 -5.71
CA GLU A 72 -1.02 -22.97 -6.64
C GLU A 72 -1.03 -21.45 -6.87
N LEU A 73 -2.20 -20.86 -7.12
CA LEU A 73 -2.32 -19.42 -7.31
C LEU A 73 -2.05 -18.63 -6.04
N GLY A 74 -2.51 -19.09 -4.88
CA GLY A 74 -2.23 -18.44 -3.60
C GLY A 74 -0.73 -18.43 -3.23
N GLU A 75 -0.01 -19.52 -3.52
CA GLU A 75 1.44 -19.57 -3.33
C GLU A 75 2.20 -18.63 -4.29
N ARG A 76 1.72 -18.52 -5.54
CA ARG A 76 2.27 -17.55 -6.51
C ARG A 76 2.05 -16.10 -6.08
N ILE A 77 0.86 -15.78 -5.56
CA ILE A 77 0.56 -14.46 -4.97
C ILE A 77 1.50 -14.17 -3.82
N LEU A 78 1.62 -15.09 -2.85
CA LEU A 78 2.50 -14.92 -1.70
C LEU A 78 3.95 -14.66 -2.15
N MET A 79 4.44 -15.45 -3.10
CA MET A 79 5.79 -15.28 -3.65
C MET A 79 5.99 -13.93 -4.35
N ALA A 80 5.01 -13.46 -5.13
CA ALA A 80 5.05 -12.16 -5.79
C ALA A 80 4.96 -10.99 -4.79
N ALA A 81 4.31 -11.20 -3.64
CA ALA A 81 4.23 -10.24 -2.54
C ALA A 81 5.48 -10.26 -1.62
N HIS A 82 6.48 -11.11 -1.89
CA HIS A 82 7.73 -11.09 -1.12
C HIS A 82 8.49 -9.79 -1.39
N PRO A 83 8.97 -9.10 -0.33
CA PRO A 83 9.81 -7.93 -0.50
C PRO A 83 11.06 -8.22 -1.31
N ASN A 84 11.38 -7.28 -2.19
CA ASN A 84 12.55 -7.41 -3.03
C ASN A 84 13.82 -7.29 -2.16
N GLN A 85 14.84 -8.09 -2.45
CA GLN A 85 16.13 -8.01 -1.74
C GLN A 85 16.82 -6.64 -1.86
N GLU A 86 16.47 -5.84 -2.88
CA GLU A 86 16.94 -4.48 -3.05
C GLU A 86 16.25 -3.48 -2.10
N ALA A 87 15.00 -3.75 -1.67
CA ALA A 87 14.19 -2.88 -0.83
C ALA A 87 14.53 -3.06 0.65
N THR A 88 15.77 -2.73 1.01
CA THR A 88 16.26 -2.81 2.40
C THR A 88 16.07 -1.50 3.15
N GLU A 89 16.10 -1.56 4.49
CA GLU A 89 16.13 -0.39 5.38
C GLU A 89 17.16 0.65 4.91
N SER A 90 18.37 0.18 4.58
CA SER A 90 19.47 1.04 4.13
C SER A 90 19.21 1.67 2.76
N ALA A 91 18.67 0.91 1.80
CA ALA A 91 18.38 1.42 0.46
C ALA A 91 17.23 2.44 0.49
N CYS A 92 16.26 2.22 1.38
CA CYS A 92 15.13 3.11 1.59
C CYS A 92 15.45 4.29 2.51
N GLY A 93 16.52 4.23 3.29
CA GLY A 93 16.78 5.21 4.34
C GLY A 93 15.66 5.22 5.40
N GLY A 94 15.13 4.03 5.69
CA GLY A 94 13.98 3.81 6.56
C GLY A 94 12.66 3.54 5.82
N PHE A 95 11.71 2.96 6.56
CA PHE A 95 10.32 2.81 6.12
C PHE A 95 9.38 3.64 6.99
N LYS A 96 8.30 4.15 6.39
CA LYS A 96 7.12 4.60 7.12
C LYS A 96 6.03 3.54 6.99
N LEU A 97 5.64 2.97 8.13
CA LEU A 97 4.51 2.05 8.22
C LEU A 97 3.29 2.85 8.69
N PHE A 98 2.18 2.74 7.96
CA PHE A 98 0.95 3.45 8.29
C PHE A 98 -0.24 2.70 7.68
N GLY A 99 -1.13 2.20 8.55
CA GLY A 99 -2.26 1.35 8.15
C GLY A 99 -1.78 0.25 7.19
N ASP A 100 -2.38 0.23 6.01
CA ASP A 100 -2.11 -0.75 4.97
C ASP A 100 -0.88 -0.47 4.08
N SER A 101 -0.10 0.57 4.39
CA SER A 101 1.05 0.99 3.59
C SER A 101 2.39 0.77 4.29
N ALA A 102 3.40 0.39 3.49
CA ALA A 102 4.80 0.30 3.91
C ALA A 102 5.71 1.05 2.92
N TRP A 103 5.98 2.33 3.21
CA TRP A 103 6.63 3.22 2.26
C TRP A 103 8.14 3.32 2.42
N CYS A 104 8.87 3.14 1.33
CA CYS A 104 10.30 3.38 1.23
C CYS A 104 10.61 4.89 1.23
N LEU A 105 11.20 5.43 2.30
CA LEU A 105 11.39 6.88 2.49
C LEU A 105 12.27 7.54 1.42
N ALA A 106 13.16 6.78 0.77
CA ALA A 106 13.96 7.25 -0.36
C ALA A 106 13.11 7.70 -1.56
N ALA A 107 11.90 7.14 -1.72
CA ALA A 107 10.97 7.61 -2.73
C ALA A 107 10.49 9.04 -2.41
N PHE A 108 10.33 9.40 -1.14
CA PHE A 108 9.73 10.67 -0.71
C PHE A 108 10.74 11.82 -0.50
N LYS A 109 11.99 11.62 -0.91
CA LYS A 109 13.02 12.67 -0.84
C LYS A 109 12.91 13.64 -2.03
N GLY A 110 12.92 14.94 -1.70
CA GLY A 110 12.94 16.03 -2.68
C GLY A 110 11.63 16.14 -3.46
N ASP A 111 10.49 16.15 -2.76
CA ASP A 111 9.15 15.92 -3.33
C ASP A 111 8.45 17.13 -3.97
N TYR A 112 9.15 18.25 -4.13
CA TYR A 112 8.59 19.42 -4.80
C TYR A 112 8.12 19.09 -6.24
N GLY A 113 6.82 19.29 -6.50
CA GLY A 113 6.20 19.11 -7.82
C GLY A 113 5.70 17.70 -8.17
N LYS A 114 5.70 16.76 -7.21
CA LYS A 114 5.11 15.42 -7.38
C LYS A 114 3.61 15.46 -7.11
N LEU A 115 2.89 14.45 -7.58
CA LEU A 115 1.44 14.33 -7.37
C LEU A 115 1.10 12.91 -6.92
N GLY A 116 0.20 12.80 -5.94
CA GLY A 116 -0.50 11.56 -5.61
C GLY A 116 -1.77 11.40 -6.45
N LEU A 117 -1.99 10.22 -7.01
CA LEU A 117 -3.26 9.81 -7.61
C LEU A 117 -3.83 8.67 -6.77
N SER A 118 -5.06 8.83 -6.27
CA SER A 118 -5.75 7.84 -5.43
C SER A 118 -7.06 7.43 -6.09
N PHE A 119 -7.29 6.14 -6.24
CA PHE A 119 -8.47 5.55 -6.89
C PHE A 119 -9.13 4.51 -5.98
N GLY A 120 -10.47 4.51 -5.98
CA GLY A 120 -11.26 3.72 -5.04
C GLY A 120 -11.11 4.35 -3.67
N ILE A 121 -11.94 5.36 -3.36
CA ILE A 121 -11.92 5.95 -2.02
C ILE A 121 -13.31 5.79 -1.43
N GLU A 122 -13.37 5.18 -0.25
CA GLU A 122 -14.60 5.06 0.50
C GLU A 122 -14.97 6.42 1.14
N GLU A 123 -15.41 6.41 2.40
CA GLU A 123 -15.70 7.63 3.16
C GLU A 123 -14.43 8.45 3.44
N ARG A 124 -13.30 7.76 3.66
CA ARG A 124 -12.02 8.34 4.03
C ARG A 124 -10.90 7.82 3.15
N ASP A 125 -9.98 8.70 2.78
CA ASP A 125 -8.73 8.33 2.10
C ASP A 125 -7.53 8.68 2.99
N LEU A 126 -7.22 7.78 3.93
CA LEU A 126 -6.10 7.90 4.86
C LEU A 126 -4.74 7.98 4.13
N TRP A 127 -4.63 7.33 2.96
CA TRP A 127 -3.44 7.41 2.12
C TRP A 127 -3.22 8.86 1.68
N SER A 128 -4.23 9.50 1.08
CA SER A 128 -4.09 10.90 0.63
C SER A 128 -3.93 11.89 1.78
N GLU A 129 -4.56 11.66 2.93
CA GLU A 129 -4.37 12.50 4.12
C GLU A 129 -2.90 12.45 4.56
N THR A 130 -2.31 11.25 4.62
CA THR A 130 -0.91 11.09 5.02
C THR A 130 0.05 11.66 3.97
N MET A 131 -0.24 11.49 2.67
CA MET A 131 0.53 12.15 1.61
C MET A 131 0.52 13.67 1.75
N SER A 132 -0.62 14.22 2.12
CA SER A 132 -0.83 15.66 2.30
C SER A 132 -0.15 16.21 3.56
N ASN A 133 -0.21 15.49 4.67
CA ASN A 133 0.19 15.99 5.99
C ASN A 133 1.67 15.72 6.28
N ASP A 134 2.19 14.55 5.87
CA ASP A 134 3.56 14.16 6.22
C ASP A 134 4.58 14.49 5.13
N PHE A 135 4.15 14.41 3.86
CA PHE A 135 5.01 14.63 2.70
C PHE A 135 4.70 15.93 1.96
N HIS A 136 3.71 16.68 2.44
CA HIS A 136 3.22 17.91 1.81
C HIS A 136 2.97 17.78 0.31
N MET A 137 2.39 16.65 -0.09
CA MET A 137 2.17 16.29 -1.49
C MET A 137 0.73 16.56 -1.90
N PRO A 138 0.49 17.27 -3.01
CA PRO A 138 -0.85 17.42 -3.54
C PRO A 138 -1.38 16.08 -4.07
N THR A 139 -2.67 15.84 -3.90
CA THR A 139 -3.33 14.60 -4.31
C THR A 139 -4.54 14.87 -5.21
N LYS A 140 -4.84 13.90 -6.08
CA LYS A 140 -6.09 13.83 -6.82
C LYS A 140 -6.80 12.54 -6.48
N LEU A 141 -8.01 12.66 -5.94
CA LEU A 141 -8.82 11.55 -5.48
C LEU A 141 -9.92 11.27 -6.50
N TYR A 142 -10.05 10.01 -6.90
CA TYR A 142 -11.01 9.57 -7.90
C TYR A 142 -11.88 8.46 -7.34
N ASP A 143 -13.19 8.69 -7.32
CA ASP A 143 -14.16 7.67 -6.98
C ASP A 143 -15.49 7.92 -7.68
N CYS A 144 -16.20 6.86 -8.07
CA CYS A 144 -17.51 6.97 -8.69
C CYS A 144 -18.59 6.10 -8.04
N PHE A 145 -18.25 5.31 -7.02
CA PHE A 145 -19.17 4.47 -6.27
C PHE A 145 -19.71 5.21 -5.05
N GLN A 146 -18.85 5.95 -4.37
CA GLN A 146 -19.18 6.60 -3.12
C GLN A 146 -20.15 7.76 -3.31
N ASN A 147 -21.13 7.83 -2.41
CA ASN A 147 -22.00 8.98 -2.30
C ASN A 147 -21.17 10.17 -1.77
N PRO A 148 -21.04 11.29 -2.51
CA PRO A 148 -20.23 12.41 -2.05
C PRO A 148 -20.65 12.94 -0.69
N LYS A 149 -21.93 12.81 -0.32
CA LYS A 149 -22.41 13.26 1.00
C LYS A 149 -21.81 12.47 2.16
N SER A 150 -21.40 11.23 1.91
CA SER A 150 -20.78 10.33 2.89
C SER A 150 -19.25 10.44 2.89
N SER A 151 -18.64 11.09 1.90
CA SER A 151 -17.18 11.27 1.81
C SER A 151 -16.82 12.75 1.84
N PRO A 152 -16.34 13.27 2.98
CA PRO A 152 -16.00 14.69 3.13
C PRO A 152 -14.98 15.21 2.11
N ALA A 153 -14.05 14.37 1.65
CA ALA A 153 -13.13 14.71 0.57
C ALA A 153 -13.85 14.85 -0.77
N LEU A 154 -14.70 13.89 -1.16
CA LEU A 154 -15.47 13.94 -2.42
C LEU A 154 -16.53 15.05 -2.44
N ALA A 155 -17.09 15.39 -1.28
CA ALA A 155 -17.95 16.57 -1.12
C ALA A 155 -17.17 17.89 -1.10
N MET A 156 -15.83 17.86 -1.12
CA MET A 156 -14.95 19.03 -1.02
C MET A 156 -15.24 19.87 0.25
N ILE A 157 -15.61 19.21 1.35
CA ILE A 157 -15.89 19.85 2.64
C ILE A 157 -14.78 19.62 3.67
N ALA A 158 -13.90 18.64 3.47
CA ALA A 158 -12.73 18.46 4.30
C ALA A 158 -11.78 19.68 4.16
N PRO A 159 -11.12 20.13 5.25
CA PRO A 159 -10.04 21.12 5.19
C PRO A 159 -9.04 20.77 4.09
N ASN A 160 -8.82 21.73 3.19
CA ASN A 160 -8.01 21.57 1.99
C ASN A 160 -7.01 22.74 1.95
N ALA A 161 -5.75 22.47 2.29
CA ALA A 161 -4.68 23.47 2.41
C ALA A 161 -5.03 24.65 3.35
N LYS A 162 -5.68 24.36 4.50
CA LYS A 162 -6.13 25.39 5.47
C LYS A 162 -5.16 25.62 6.64
N GLY A 163 -3.95 25.09 6.58
CA GLY A 163 -2.97 25.11 7.66
C GLY A 163 -2.79 23.73 8.27
N SER A 164 -2.16 23.67 9.45
CA SER A 164 -1.82 22.39 10.07
C SER A 164 -3.05 21.61 10.53
N CYS A 165 -2.97 20.29 10.37
CA CYS A 165 -3.94 19.30 10.81
C CYS A 165 -3.65 18.77 12.22
N ALA A 166 -2.63 19.28 12.90
CA ALA A 166 -2.27 18.85 14.26
C ALA A 166 -3.46 19.00 15.22
N GLY A 167 -3.85 17.89 15.86
CA GLY A 167 -4.96 17.85 16.82
C GLY A 167 -6.36 17.84 16.19
N ASN A 168 -6.49 17.72 14.87
CA ASN A 168 -7.78 17.50 14.22
C ASN A 168 -8.04 15.99 14.06
N PRO A 169 -9.03 15.41 14.76
CA PRO A 169 -9.33 13.98 14.65
C PRO A 169 -10.12 13.62 13.38
N HIS A 170 -10.57 14.62 12.61
CA HIS A 170 -11.35 14.42 11.39
C HIS A 170 -10.49 14.50 10.13
N HIS A 171 -11.08 14.18 8.97
CA HIS A 171 -10.47 14.39 7.65
C HIS A 171 -9.79 15.75 7.57
N CYS A 172 -8.50 15.76 7.23
CA CYS A 172 -7.74 16.99 7.14
C CYS A 172 -6.55 16.83 6.18
N TYR A 173 -6.40 17.81 5.28
CA TYR A 173 -5.34 17.85 4.29
C TYR A 173 -4.58 19.19 4.42
N GLU A 174 -3.33 19.14 4.89
CA GLU A 174 -2.44 20.31 5.00
C GLU A 174 -2.02 20.86 3.62
N THR A 175 -2.02 20.00 2.61
CA THR A 175 -1.72 20.30 1.21
C THR A 175 -2.96 20.21 0.33
N HIS A 176 -2.94 20.94 -0.80
CA HIS A 176 -4.06 21.00 -1.73
C HIS A 176 -4.42 19.63 -2.31
N TYR A 177 -5.71 19.29 -2.32
CA TYR A 177 -6.25 18.14 -3.04
C TYR A 177 -7.38 18.53 -4.01
N ASP A 178 -7.55 17.72 -5.06
CA ASP A 178 -8.70 17.76 -5.96
C ASP A 178 -9.46 16.44 -5.89
N SER A 179 -10.80 16.47 -5.85
CA SER A 179 -11.63 15.26 -5.91
C SER A 179 -12.44 15.18 -7.20
N PHE A 180 -12.58 13.98 -7.77
CA PHE A 180 -13.28 13.74 -9.02
C PHE A 180 -14.26 12.58 -8.89
N ARG A 181 -15.50 12.78 -9.37
CA ARG A 181 -16.53 11.73 -9.46
C ARG A 181 -16.39 10.87 -10.71
N VAL A 182 -15.24 10.25 -10.88
CA VAL A 182 -14.84 9.54 -12.10
C VAL A 182 -14.20 8.22 -11.70
N CYS A 183 -14.60 7.13 -12.34
CA CYS A 183 -14.03 5.81 -12.13
C CYS A 183 -12.69 5.68 -12.87
N LEU A 184 -11.84 4.77 -12.39
CA LEU A 184 -10.70 4.30 -13.17
C LEU A 184 -11.16 3.20 -14.15
N GLY A 185 -10.75 3.29 -15.41
CA GLY A 185 -11.05 2.28 -16.42
C GLY A 185 -9.98 2.21 -17.51
N PRO A 186 -9.99 1.19 -18.37
CA PRO A 186 -8.96 1.00 -19.40
C PRO A 186 -8.93 2.15 -20.43
N LYS A 187 -10.05 2.88 -20.59
CA LYS A 187 -10.19 3.99 -21.51
C LYS A 187 -11.18 5.02 -20.97
N HIS A 188 -11.11 6.23 -21.54
CA HIS A 188 -12.08 7.28 -21.27
C HIS A 188 -13.42 6.94 -21.92
N GLU A 189 -14.47 6.76 -21.12
CA GLU A 189 -15.82 6.50 -21.64
C GLU A 189 -16.91 6.75 -20.60
N THR A 190 -18.18 6.53 -20.97
CA THR A 190 -19.31 6.52 -20.05
C THR A 190 -20.02 5.17 -20.13
N VAL A 191 -20.05 4.44 -19.02
CA VAL A 191 -20.74 3.14 -18.89
C VAL A 191 -21.75 3.26 -17.77
N ASN A 192 -23.01 2.88 -18.02
CA ASN A 192 -24.08 2.93 -17.02
C ASN A 192 -24.18 4.28 -16.29
N GLN A 193 -24.09 5.39 -17.05
CA GLN A 193 -24.12 6.77 -16.55
C GLN A 193 -22.93 7.19 -15.69
N ARG A 194 -21.91 6.35 -15.54
CA ARG A 194 -20.68 6.66 -14.82
C ARG A 194 -19.58 7.03 -15.80
N GLN A 195 -18.82 8.07 -15.46
CA GLN A 195 -17.67 8.49 -16.25
C GLN A 195 -16.44 7.69 -15.82
N TYR A 196 -15.69 7.23 -16.80
CA TYR A 196 -14.41 6.54 -16.61
C TYR A 196 -13.31 7.38 -17.26
N THR A 197 -12.15 7.46 -16.60
CA THR A 197 -10.91 7.98 -17.19
C THR A 197 -9.86 6.87 -17.18
N SER A 198 -8.84 6.99 -18.03
CA SER A 198 -7.74 6.04 -18.05
C SER A 198 -6.52 6.54 -17.32
N LEU A 199 -5.75 5.61 -16.75
CA LEU A 199 -4.47 5.94 -16.13
C LEU A 199 -3.51 6.61 -17.12
N ALA A 200 -3.51 6.17 -18.39
CA ALA A 200 -2.70 6.77 -19.44
C ALA A 200 -3.05 8.25 -19.70
N GLU A 201 -4.33 8.63 -19.64
CA GLU A 201 -4.77 10.02 -19.75
C GLU A 201 -4.23 10.85 -18.57
N LEU A 202 -4.32 10.32 -17.35
CA LEU A 202 -3.89 11.00 -16.13
C LEU A 202 -2.36 11.12 -16.01
N LEU A 203 -1.62 10.20 -16.62
CA LEU A 203 -0.17 10.21 -16.72
C LEU A 203 0.35 11.00 -17.93
N ALA A 204 -0.54 11.46 -18.83
CA ALA A 204 -0.13 12.21 -20.01
C ALA A 204 0.59 13.52 -19.63
N GLY A 205 1.76 13.75 -20.26
CA GLY A 205 2.60 14.93 -20.00
C GLY A 205 3.35 14.92 -18.67
N ARG A 206 3.18 13.89 -17.83
CA ARG A 206 3.94 13.75 -16.58
C ARG A 206 5.37 13.25 -16.85
N GLY A 207 6.30 13.69 -16.02
CA GLY A 207 7.70 13.26 -16.08
C GLY A 207 7.93 11.88 -15.47
N GLU A 208 9.10 11.29 -15.74
CA GLU A 208 9.52 10.05 -15.08
C GLU A 208 9.51 10.19 -13.54
N MET A 209 9.02 9.16 -12.85
CA MET A 209 8.94 9.08 -11.38
C MET A 209 8.27 10.29 -10.71
N SER A 210 7.33 10.94 -11.38
CA SER A 210 6.65 12.14 -10.90
C SER A 210 5.29 11.89 -10.25
N THR A 211 4.88 10.61 -10.15
CA THR A 211 3.55 10.21 -9.68
C THR A 211 3.65 9.14 -8.59
N HIS A 212 2.96 9.36 -7.48
CA HIS A 212 2.63 8.32 -6.50
C HIS A 212 1.21 7.84 -6.78
N LEU A 213 0.99 6.52 -6.75
CA LEU A 213 -0.26 5.94 -7.22
C LEU A 213 -0.82 4.99 -6.14
N LYS A 214 -2.09 5.17 -5.77
CA LYS A 214 -2.86 4.24 -4.95
C LYS A 214 -4.08 3.76 -5.73
N ILE A 215 -4.29 2.45 -5.80
CA ILE A 215 -5.43 1.85 -6.53
C ILE A 215 -6.05 0.73 -5.68
N ASP A 216 -7.34 0.81 -5.41
CA ASP A 216 -8.10 -0.34 -4.90
C ASP A 216 -8.56 -1.18 -6.10
N VAL A 217 -8.07 -2.40 -6.15
CA VAL A 217 -8.15 -3.29 -7.31
C VAL A 217 -9.23 -4.32 -7.07
N GLU A 218 -10.45 -3.94 -7.44
CA GLU A 218 -11.66 -4.71 -7.18
C GLU A 218 -12.37 -5.16 -8.46
N GLY A 219 -11.90 -4.77 -9.64
CA GLY A 219 -12.45 -5.28 -10.88
C GLY A 219 -11.88 -4.65 -12.13
N SER A 220 -12.42 -3.50 -12.55
CA SER A 220 -11.97 -2.80 -13.79
C SER A 220 -10.49 -2.46 -13.77
N GLU A 221 -9.94 -2.31 -12.58
CA GLU A 221 -8.58 -1.89 -12.33
C GLU A 221 -7.59 -2.97 -12.78
N TRP A 222 -8.00 -4.25 -12.83
CA TRP A 222 -7.17 -5.32 -13.41
C TRP A 222 -6.83 -5.04 -14.88
N SER A 223 -7.79 -4.59 -15.69
CA SER A 223 -7.53 -4.23 -17.09
C SER A 223 -6.71 -2.95 -17.22
N VAL A 224 -6.86 -2.01 -16.29
CA VAL A 224 -6.04 -0.79 -16.23
C VAL A 224 -4.58 -1.14 -15.98
N LEU A 225 -4.32 -2.03 -15.03
CA LEU A 225 -2.97 -2.51 -14.71
C LEU A 225 -2.37 -3.33 -15.87
N GLU A 226 -3.18 -4.13 -16.56
CA GLU A 226 -2.76 -4.85 -17.76
C GLU A 226 -2.35 -3.88 -18.89
N ASP A 227 -3.07 -2.79 -19.08
CA ASP A 227 -2.72 -1.75 -20.07
C ASP A 227 -1.48 -0.95 -19.64
N LEU A 228 -1.33 -0.67 -18.34
CA LEU A 228 -0.12 -0.07 -17.79
C LEU A 228 1.12 -0.94 -18.07
N LEU A 229 1.02 -2.26 -17.87
CA LEU A 229 2.12 -3.21 -18.17
C LEU A 229 2.51 -3.24 -19.65
N LYS A 230 1.58 -2.92 -20.56
CA LYS A 230 1.86 -2.79 -22.00
C LYS A 230 2.52 -1.44 -22.36
N ASN A 231 2.52 -0.46 -21.46
CA ASN A 231 3.03 0.88 -21.69
C ASN A 231 4.24 1.22 -20.79
N GLU A 232 5.44 0.89 -21.27
CA GLU A 232 6.69 1.19 -20.56
C GLU A 232 6.90 2.68 -20.28
N GLU A 233 6.36 3.59 -21.10
CA GLU A 233 6.51 5.02 -20.89
C GLU A 233 5.72 5.47 -19.65
N ASP A 234 4.47 5.01 -19.54
CA ASP A 234 3.63 5.31 -18.39
C ASP A 234 4.16 4.66 -17.11
N MET A 235 4.66 3.42 -17.21
CA MET A 235 5.29 2.72 -16.09
C MET A 235 6.45 3.52 -15.47
N LYS A 236 7.27 4.18 -16.30
CA LYS A 236 8.40 5.00 -15.83
C LYS A 236 7.97 6.27 -15.09
N LYS A 237 6.74 6.74 -15.29
CA LYS A 237 6.19 7.92 -14.59
C LYS A 237 5.80 7.60 -13.16
N ILE A 238 5.55 6.34 -12.85
CA ILE A 238 5.14 5.87 -11.53
C ILE A 238 6.38 5.68 -10.64
N ARG A 239 6.28 6.29 -9.46
CA ARG A 239 7.33 6.33 -8.45
C ARG A 239 7.10 5.28 -7.36
N THR A 240 5.89 5.27 -6.81
CA THR A 240 5.36 4.26 -5.89
C THR A 240 4.01 3.82 -6.39
N LEU A 241 3.66 2.57 -6.11
CA LEU A 241 2.35 1.99 -6.37
C LEU A 241 1.89 1.30 -5.09
N ASP A 242 0.84 1.78 -4.48
CA ASP A 242 0.15 1.17 -3.36
C ASP A 242 -1.16 0.56 -3.88
N MET A 243 -1.47 -0.66 -3.44
CA MET A 243 -2.65 -1.37 -3.92
C MET A 243 -3.36 -2.05 -2.76
N GLU A 244 -4.68 -1.89 -2.68
CA GLU A 244 -5.53 -2.89 -2.05
C GLU A 244 -5.98 -3.86 -3.15
N VAL A 245 -5.77 -5.15 -2.97
CA VAL A 245 -5.95 -6.14 -4.04
C VAL A 245 -7.07 -7.09 -3.67
N HIS A 246 -8.08 -7.21 -4.54
CA HIS A 246 -9.19 -8.16 -4.39
C HIS A 246 -9.21 -9.15 -5.57
N PHE A 247 -8.69 -10.35 -5.34
CA PHE A 247 -8.69 -11.42 -6.32
C PHE A 247 -10.06 -12.08 -6.45
N GLY A 248 -10.48 -12.27 -7.70
CA GLY A 248 -11.74 -12.91 -8.00
C GLY A 248 -12.96 -12.04 -7.71
N PHE A 249 -12.82 -10.74 -7.50
CA PHE A 249 -13.98 -9.86 -7.60
C PHE A 249 -14.27 -9.56 -9.08
N GLY A 250 -15.55 -9.42 -9.44
CA GLY A 250 -15.97 -9.23 -10.82
C GLY A 250 -16.76 -7.94 -10.97
N ALA A 251 -16.15 -6.91 -11.56
CA ALA A 251 -16.89 -5.70 -11.92
C ALA A 251 -17.68 -5.88 -13.22
N ALA A 252 -18.81 -5.20 -13.35
CA ALA A 252 -19.62 -5.20 -14.58
C ALA A 252 -18.84 -4.67 -15.80
N SER A 253 -17.91 -3.74 -15.57
CA SER A 253 -16.97 -3.21 -16.58
C SER A 253 -16.03 -4.30 -17.15
N GLU A 254 -15.81 -5.39 -16.43
CA GLU A 254 -14.98 -6.53 -16.83
C GLU A 254 -15.78 -7.66 -17.49
N ALA A 255 -17.05 -7.44 -17.86
CA ALA A 255 -17.92 -8.49 -18.42
C ALA A 255 -17.31 -9.24 -19.63
N ALA A 256 -16.42 -8.61 -20.41
CA ALA A 256 -15.71 -9.27 -21.49
C ALA A 256 -14.66 -10.28 -20.99
N HIS A 257 -13.95 -9.95 -19.91
CA HIS A 257 -12.94 -10.80 -19.27
C HIS A 257 -13.57 -11.87 -18.37
N ASN A 258 -14.77 -11.62 -17.85
CA ASN A 258 -15.51 -12.54 -16.97
C ASN A 258 -16.24 -13.68 -17.72
N LYS A 259 -16.08 -13.83 -19.04
CA LYS A 259 -16.72 -14.91 -19.83
C LYS A 259 -16.07 -16.29 -19.65
N GLY A 260 -14.94 -16.37 -18.96
CA GLY A 260 -14.16 -17.59 -18.74
C GLY A 260 -14.55 -18.36 -17.48
N SER A 261 -13.79 -19.42 -17.17
CA SER A 261 -13.91 -20.07 -15.86
C SER A 261 -13.31 -19.18 -14.77
N LYS A 262 -13.72 -19.40 -13.51
CA LYS A 262 -13.14 -18.66 -12.38
C LYS A 262 -11.62 -18.81 -12.29
N LYS A 263 -11.13 -20.00 -12.64
CA LYS A 263 -9.71 -20.30 -12.73
C LYS A 263 -9.00 -19.43 -13.76
N ASP A 264 -9.57 -19.25 -14.95
CA ASP A 264 -8.96 -18.43 -16.01
C ASP A 264 -8.88 -16.95 -15.60
N GLN A 265 -9.93 -16.44 -14.93
CA GLN A 265 -9.95 -15.10 -14.38
C GLN A 265 -8.80 -14.91 -13.37
N LEU A 266 -8.75 -15.76 -12.34
CA LEU A 266 -7.72 -15.67 -11.29
C LEU A 266 -6.30 -15.89 -11.86
N GLN A 267 -6.14 -16.77 -12.85
CA GLN A 267 -4.85 -16.94 -13.53
C GLN A 267 -4.39 -15.66 -14.24
N ARG A 268 -5.31 -14.90 -14.85
CA ARG A 268 -4.99 -13.59 -15.45
C ARG A 268 -4.59 -12.58 -14.38
N GLU A 269 -5.41 -12.43 -13.33
CA GLU A 269 -5.17 -11.46 -12.25
C GLU A 269 -3.83 -11.71 -11.57
N VAL A 270 -3.53 -12.97 -11.21
CA VAL A 270 -2.23 -13.36 -10.63
C VAL A 270 -1.09 -13.10 -11.61
N GLY A 271 -1.29 -13.36 -12.90
CA GLY A 271 -0.28 -13.06 -13.92
C GLY A 271 -0.01 -11.55 -14.10
N ILE A 272 -1.01 -10.69 -13.91
CA ILE A 272 -0.84 -9.23 -13.89
C ILE A 272 -0.04 -8.83 -12.64
N PHE A 273 -0.42 -9.35 -11.47
CA PHE A 273 0.23 -9.07 -10.21
C PHE A 273 1.72 -9.45 -10.19
N GLU A 274 2.05 -10.65 -10.68
CA GLU A 274 3.44 -11.11 -10.83
C GLU A 274 4.28 -10.19 -11.75
N GLN A 275 3.68 -9.72 -12.84
CA GLN A 275 4.37 -8.80 -13.75
C GLN A 275 4.61 -7.45 -13.07
N LEU A 276 3.65 -6.90 -12.33
CA LEU A 276 3.85 -5.68 -11.55
C LEU A 276 5.00 -5.84 -10.54
N ALA A 277 5.04 -6.97 -9.81
CA ALA A 277 6.12 -7.30 -8.88
C ALA A 277 7.49 -7.50 -9.55
N SER A 278 7.54 -7.70 -10.87
CA SER A 278 8.79 -7.71 -11.64
C SER A 278 9.24 -6.33 -12.12
N HIS A 279 8.31 -5.37 -12.20
CA HIS A 279 8.57 -3.99 -12.62
C HIS A 279 8.85 -3.05 -11.45
N PHE A 280 8.35 -3.39 -10.26
CA PHE A 280 8.58 -2.67 -9.02
C PHE A 280 9.13 -3.56 -7.93
N ALA A 281 9.85 -2.98 -6.98
CA ALA A 281 10.25 -3.67 -5.78
C ALA A 281 9.14 -3.57 -4.73
N VAL A 282 8.67 -4.71 -4.23
CA VAL A 282 7.76 -4.76 -3.08
C VAL A 282 8.50 -4.25 -1.83
N THR A 283 7.88 -3.29 -1.13
CA THR A 283 8.41 -2.71 0.11
C THR A 283 7.74 -3.30 1.35
N GLY A 284 6.47 -3.69 1.25
CA GLY A 284 5.77 -4.39 2.32
C GLY A 284 4.32 -4.72 1.97
N THR A 285 3.67 -5.49 2.85
CA THR A 285 2.29 -5.97 2.69
C THR A 285 1.65 -6.26 4.05
N ASN A 286 0.32 -6.22 4.14
CA ASN A 286 -0.44 -6.59 5.34
C ASN A 286 -0.84 -8.08 5.38
N ILE A 287 -0.40 -8.93 4.41
CA ILE A 287 -0.74 -10.37 4.40
C ILE A 287 -0.42 -11.05 5.74
N GLU A 288 0.73 -10.75 6.35
CA GLU A 288 1.10 -11.30 7.67
C GLU A 288 0.12 -10.83 8.77
N THR A 289 -0.22 -9.55 8.78
CA THR A 289 -1.17 -8.99 9.75
C THR A 289 -2.57 -9.59 9.58
N ASN A 290 -3.04 -9.80 8.34
CA ASN A 290 -4.30 -10.50 8.06
C ASN A 290 -4.25 -11.95 8.56
N ALA A 291 -3.09 -12.61 8.42
CA ALA A 291 -2.90 -13.97 8.90
C ALA A 291 -2.90 -14.08 10.44
N ASP A 292 -2.55 -13.02 11.16
CA ASP A 292 -2.56 -12.99 12.63
C ASP A 292 -4.00 -13.08 13.19
N GLY A 293 -4.96 -12.48 12.48
CA GLY A 293 -6.40 -12.61 12.77
C GLY A 293 -7.01 -13.93 12.30
N TRP A 294 -6.31 -14.69 11.46
CA TRP A 294 -6.83 -15.92 10.87
C TRP A 294 -6.74 -17.10 11.84
N GLN A 295 -7.86 -17.40 12.49
CA GLN A 295 -7.98 -18.47 13.49
C GLN A 295 -8.96 -19.56 13.02
N PRO A 296 -8.61 -20.36 12.00
CA PRO A 296 -9.52 -21.32 11.36
C PRO A 296 -10.02 -22.39 12.33
N ALA A 297 -9.25 -22.73 13.37
CA ALA A 297 -9.71 -23.66 14.40
C ALA A 297 -10.90 -23.13 15.22
N GLN A 298 -11.07 -21.81 15.30
CA GLN A 298 -12.17 -21.16 16.02
C GLN A 298 -13.33 -20.82 15.08
N SER A 299 -13.03 -20.18 13.95
CA SER A 299 -14.04 -19.78 12.96
C SER A 299 -14.56 -20.96 12.13
N CYS A 300 -13.75 -22.00 11.97
CA CYS A 300 -14.02 -23.10 11.05
C CYS A 300 -13.44 -24.47 11.45
N PRO A 301 -13.80 -25.02 12.62
CA PRO A 301 -13.10 -26.15 13.23
C PRO A 301 -13.13 -27.48 12.43
N LYS A 302 -13.92 -27.62 11.35
CA LYS A 302 -14.16 -28.91 10.67
C LYS A 302 -14.56 -28.80 9.19
N GLN A 303 -13.63 -28.61 8.24
CA GLN A 303 -13.89 -28.71 6.77
C GLN A 303 -15.28 -28.20 6.34
N GLN A 304 -15.67 -27.05 6.87
CA GLN A 304 -17.05 -26.56 6.86
C GLN A 304 -17.15 -25.21 6.18
N CYS A 305 -16.03 -24.55 5.93
CA CYS A 305 -16.01 -23.26 5.25
C CYS A 305 -16.03 -23.45 3.75
N GLU A 306 -16.68 -22.50 3.09
CA GLU A 306 -16.46 -22.31 1.67
C GLU A 306 -14.99 -22.01 1.43
N GLU A 307 -14.46 -22.56 0.35
CA GLU A 307 -13.07 -22.33 -0.04
C GLU A 307 -12.94 -20.93 -0.65
N PRO A 308 -12.01 -20.09 -0.16
CA PRO A 308 -11.81 -18.75 -0.70
C PRO A 308 -11.32 -18.82 -2.16
N PHE A 309 -11.36 -17.70 -2.89
CA PHE A 309 -10.94 -17.67 -4.29
C PHE A 309 -9.51 -18.17 -4.49
N VAL A 310 -8.61 -17.79 -3.59
CA VAL A 310 -7.21 -18.21 -3.52
C VAL A 310 -6.77 -18.26 -2.07
N HIS A 311 -5.92 -19.23 -1.75
CA HIS A 311 -5.33 -19.39 -0.42
C HIS A 311 -3.98 -20.07 -0.53
N THR A 312 -3.13 -19.90 0.47
CA THR A 312 -1.84 -20.60 0.55
C THR A 312 -2.04 -22.09 0.82
N ALA A 313 -0.97 -22.87 0.71
CA ALA A 313 -0.95 -24.28 1.10
C ALA A 313 -1.11 -24.47 2.61
N GLY A 314 -0.84 -23.42 3.40
CA GLY A 314 -1.18 -23.37 4.83
C GLY A 314 -2.67 -23.19 5.09
N GLY A 315 -3.46 -22.86 4.07
CA GLY A 315 -4.89 -22.58 4.14
C GLY A 315 -5.21 -21.09 4.31
N VAL A 316 -4.23 -20.21 4.52
CA VAL A 316 -4.47 -18.78 4.75
C VAL A 316 -5.05 -18.14 3.48
N PRO A 317 -6.24 -17.50 3.53
CA PRO A 317 -6.77 -16.75 2.40
C PRO A 317 -5.82 -15.62 2.00
N VAL A 318 -5.61 -15.44 0.69
CA VAL A 318 -4.84 -14.32 0.13
C VAL A 318 -5.61 -13.66 -1.00
N ASN A 319 -6.95 -13.69 -0.91
CA ASN A 319 -7.84 -13.06 -1.88
C ASN A 319 -7.95 -11.55 -1.67
N GLN A 320 -7.68 -11.06 -0.46
CA GLN A 320 -7.67 -9.62 -0.15
C GLN A 320 -6.48 -9.25 0.73
N PHE A 321 -5.71 -8.24 0.31
CA PHE A 321 -4.61 -7.66 1.08
C PHE A 321 -4.15 -6.35 0.46
N ALA A 322 -3.38 -5.59 1.23
CA ALA A 322 -2.68 -4.40 0.76
C ALA A 322 -1.19 -4.67 0.53
N ILE A 323 -0.62 -3.95 -0.44
CA ILE A 323 0.79 -4.06 -0.82
C ILE A 323 1.33 -2.73 -1.33
N SER A 324 2.57 -2.42 -0.92
CA SER A 324 3.30 -1.25 -1.35
C SER A 324 4.46 -1.64 -2.25
N PHE A 325 4.63 -0.88 -3.33
CA PHE A 325 5.69 -1.02 -4.31
C PHE A 325 6.48 0.29 -4.47
N VAL A 326 7.78 0.17 -4.76
CA VAL A 326 8.64 1.28 -5.15
C VAL A 326 9.34 0.98 -6.48
N ASN A 327 9.50 2.01 -7.32
CA ASN A 327 10.25 1.89 -8.55
C ASN A 327 11.73 1.55 -8.26
N HIS A 328 12.28 0.51 -8.90
CA HIS A 328 13.68 0.08 -8.71
C HIS A 328 14.71 1.20 -8.90
N ALA A 329 14.40 2.21 -9.72
CA ALA A 329 15.28 3.35 -9.91
C ALA A 329 15.58 4.14 -8.61
N HIS A 330 14.71 4.07 -7.60
CA HIS A 330 14.94 4.67 -6.28
C HIS A 330 15.93 3.89 -5.43
N LEU A 331 15.85 2.55 -5.47
CA LEU A 331 16.70 1.69 -4.65
C LEU A 331 18.16 1.73 -5.13
N ARG A 332 18.39 1.92 -6.43
CA ARG A 332 19.73 2.00 -7.03
C ARG A 332 20.47 3.31 -6.74
N ARG A 333 19.75 4.38 -6.37
CA ARG A 333 20.33 5.71 -6.10
C ARG A 333 20.76 5.88 -4.63
N GLY A 334 20.34 4.97 -3.76
CA GLY A 334 20.54 5.05 -2.31
C GLY A 334 21.89 4.57 -1.78
N ILE A 335 22.76 4.02 -2.64
CA ILE A 335 24.15 3.72 -2.28
C ILE A 335 25.03 4.76 -2.96
N PRO A 336 25.47 5.82 -2.26
CA PRO A 336 26.59 6.61 -2.77
C PRO A 336 27.71 5.62 -3.05
N SER A 337 28.35 5.70 -4.22
CA SER A 337 29.47 4.79 -4.50
C SER A 337 30.48 4.88 -3.34
N PRO A 338 31.24 3.82 -3.04
CA PRO A 338 32.30 3.90 -2.04
C PRO A 338 33.20 5.15 -2.23
N ASP A 339 33.39 5.58 -3.48
CA ASP A 339 34.12 6.82 -3.82
C ASP A 339 33.36 8.10 -3.45
N ALA A 340 32.03 8.14 -3.61
CA ALA A 340 31.19 9.26 -3.17
C ALA A 340 31.13 9.36 -1.63
N ILE A 341 31.15 8.22 -0.93
CA ILE A 341 31.29 8.17 0.53
C ILE A 341 32.68 8.68 0.93
N ALA A 342 33.75 8.19 0.29
CA ALA A 342 35.12 8.62 0.56
C ALA A 342 35.33 10.13 0.28
N ALA A 343 34.73 10.66 -0.80
CA ALA A 343 34.80 12.07 -1.16
C ALA A 343 34.07 12.97 -0.14
N ALA A 344 32.89 12.55 0.34
CA ALA A 344 32.16 13.29 1.38
C ALA A 344 32.93 13.32 2.71
N HIS A 345 33.59 12.21 3.09
CA HIS A 345 34.45 12.17 4.27
C HIS A 345 35.72 13.02 4.14
N HIS A 346 36.29 13.17 2.94
CA HIS A 346 37.41 14.09 2.71
C HIS A 346 37.00 15.56 2.68
N SER A 347 35.80 15.90 2.19
CA SER A 347 35.30 17.28 2.21
C SER A 347 35.08 17.77 3.65
N LEU A 348 34.46 16.95 4.50
CA LEU A 348 34.22 17.31 5.90
C LEU A 348 35.51 17.43 6.73
N ALA A 349 36.58 16.73 6.34
CA ALA A 349 37.89 16.85 6.98
C ALA A 349 38.67 18.10 6.54
N ALA A 350 38.41 18.63 5.34
CA ALA A 350 39.01 19.87 4.86
C ALA A 350 38.33 21.11 5.49
N ASP A 351 37.01 21.09 5.62
CA ASP A 351 36.25 22.20 6.21
C ASP A 351 36.53 22.37 7.71
N HIS A 352 36.78 21.27 8.45
CA HIS A 352 37.24 21.34 9.85
C HIS A 352 38.68 21.80 10.05
N ALA A 353 39.50 21.86 9.00
CA ALA A 353 40.87 22.38 9.09
C ALA A 353 40.93 23.91 8.89
N GLU A 354 39.94 24.51 8.22
CA GLU A 354 39.90 25.97 8.01
C GLU A 354 39.27 26.72 9.20
N ASP A 355 38.25 26.14 9.88
CA ASP A 355 37.62 26.77 11.05
C ASP A 355 38.50 26.78 12.32
N GLN A 356 39.56 25.96 12.40
CA GLN A 356 40.48 25.98 13.57
C GLN A 356 41.59 27.03 13.48
N MET A 357 41.66 27.83 12.41
CA MET A 357 42.68 28.90 12.29
C MET A 357 42.15 30.33 12.47
N GLU A 358 40.84 30.56 12.46
CA GLU A 358 40.28 31.91 12.57
C GLU A 358 39.90 32.32 14.03
N ASP A 359 39.73 31.37 14.95
CA ASP A 359 39.31 31.65 16.35
C ASP A 359 40.45 32.00 17.33
N HIS A 360 41.66 32.30 16.85
CA HIS A 360 42.79 32.70 17.70
C HIS A 360 43.25 34.16 17.55
N ALA A 361 42.47 35.02 16.88
CA ALA A 361 42.88 36.41 16.61
C ALA A 361 42.11 37.51 17.38
N GLU A 362 40.99 37.24 18.04
CA GLU A 362 40.21 38.30 18.71
C GLU A 362 39.74 37.91 20.12
N ALA A 363 40.68 37.85 21.06
CA ALA A 363 40.36 37.85 22.49
C ALA A 363 41.46 38.58 23.26
N ASP A 364 41.48 39.91 23.18
CA ASP A 364 42.12 40.79 24.18
C ASP A 364 41.80 42.27 23.86
N ALA A 365 40.55 42.67 24.08
CA ALA A 365 40.20 44.07 24.35
C ALA A 365 38.76 44.18 24.86
N GLU A 366 38.63 44.47 26.16
CA GLU A 366 37.79 45.53 26.74
C GLU A 366 37.19 45.13 28.09
N ASP A 367 37.93 45.62 29.08
CA ASP A 367 37.59 46.03 30.44
C ASP A 367 36.13 46.47 30.71
N HIS A 368 35.62 45.94 31.82
CA HIS A 368 35.21 46.67 33.03
C HIS A 368 34.10 47.76 33.03
N MET A 369 33.27 47.63 34.07
CA MET A 369 32.29 48.56 34.68
C MET A 369 30.87 48.43 34.12
N GLU A 370 29.79 48.33 34.90
CA GLU A 370 29.57 48.85 36.25
C GLU A 370 28.34 48.16 36.88
N ASP A 371 28.29 48.19 38.21
CA ASP A 371 27.22 47.74 39.09
C ASP A 371 25.84 48.28 38.71
N HIS A 372 24.78 47.56 39.05
CA HIS A 372 23.69 48.09 39.90
C HIS A 372 22.78 46.96 40.37
N ALA A 373 22.93 46.63 41.65
CA ALA A 373 21.91 46.00 42.45
C ALA A 373 20.81 47.02 42.76
N GLU A 374 19.54 46.61 42.66
CA GLU A 374 18.60 46.82 43.76
C GLU A 374 17.45 45.82 43.65
N ALA A 375 17.12 45.28 44.82
CA ALA A 375 16.07 44.31 45.06
C ALA A 375 14.72 45.01 45.08
N ASP A 376 13.65 44.30 44.71
CA ASP A 376 12.50 44.31 45.59
C ASP A 376 11.64 43.05 45.44
N ALA A 377 11.21 42.58 46.61
CA ALA A 377 10.55 41.33 46.85
C ALA A 377 9.04 41.45 46.66
N VAL A 378 8.43 40.47 46.00
CA VAL A 378 7.06 40.04 46.31
C VAL A 378 7.01 38.53 46.19
N ALA A 379 6.89 37.89 47.35
CA ALA A 379 6.45 36.51 47.49
C ALA A 379 4.93 36.48 47.39
N GLU A 380 4.37 35.54 46.64
CA GLU A 380 3.08 34.93 46.97
C GLU A 380 2.88 33.60 46.20
N ASP A 381 2.68 32.56 47.02
CA ASP A 381 2.03 31.27 46.79
C ASP A 381 1.84 30.71 45.37
N HIS A 382 2.54 29.61 45.10
CA HIS A 382 1.94 28.49 44.36
C HIS A 382 2.31 27.16 45.02
N ALA A 383 1.31 26.59 45.68
CA ALA A 383 1.29 25.23 46.18
C ALA A 383 0.61 24.31 45.15
N GLU A 384 1.20 23.11 45.01
CA GLU A 384 0.59 21.85 44.54
C GLU A 384 0.19 21.72 43.06
N ALA A 385 0.98 20.96 42.30
CA ALA A 385 0.55 19.66 41.76
C ALA A 385 1.69 19.04 40.93
N ASP A 386 2.49 18.19 41.57
CA ASP A 386 3.28 17.16 40.89
C ASP A 386 2.45 15.86 40.81
N ALA A 387 2.72 15.09 39.76
CA ALA A 387 2.17 13.78 39.40
C ALA A 387 0.82 13.79 38.66
N VAL A 388 0.87 13.75 37.32
CA VAL A 388 0.42 12.61 36.47
C VAL A 388 1.04 12.82 35.08
N ALA A 389 2.07 12.05 34.74
CA ALA A 389 2.69 12.09 33.42
C ALA A 389 3.17 10.69 32.98
N GLU A 390 2.28 9.70 33.05
CA GLU A 390 2.47 8.38 32.41
C GLU A 390 1.09 7.73 32.18
N ASP A 391 0.29 8.19 31.19
CA ASP A 391 -0.85 7.38 30.67
C ASP A 391 -1.48 7.86 29.34
N HIS A 392 -0.71 8.26 28.32
CA HIS A 392 -1.31 8.79 27.08
C HIS A 392 -0.69 8.32 25.75
N MET A 393 -0.30 7.05 25.67
CA MET A 393 0.08 6.42 24.38
C MET A 393 -0.57 5.06 24.15
N GLN A 394 -1.77 4.81 24.68
CA GLN A 394 -2.45 3.52 24.52
C GLN A 394 -3.83 3.58 23.84
N ASP A 395 -4.38 4.78 23.58
CA ASP A 395 -5.76 4.94 23.05
C ASP A 395 -5.85 5.09 21.52
N HIS A 396 -4.74 4.98 20.78
CA HIS A 396 -4.73 5.17 19.31
C HIS A 396 -4.75 3.86 18.51
N ALA A 397 -4.67 2.70 19.15
CA ALA A 397 -4.66 1.41 18.45
C ALA A 397 -6.04 0.72 18.38
N GLU A 398 -7.02 1.16 19.17
CA GLU A 398 -8.34 0.50 19.24
C GLU A 398 -9.38 1.13 18.28
N ALA A 399 -9.17 2.37 17.82
CA ALA A 399 -10.09 3.01 16.87
C ALA A 399 -9.98 2.46 15.43
N ASP A 400 -8.81 1.96 15.02
CA ASP A 400 -8.60 1.42 13.67
C ASP A 400 -9.08 -0.03 13.53
N ALA A 401 -9.40 -0.73 14.63
CA ALA A 401 -9.82 -2.13 14.60
C ALA A 401 -11.36 -2.30 14.51
N GLU A 402 -12.14 -1.31 14.93
CA GLU A 402 -13.62 -1.39 14.90
C GLU A 402 -14.21 -1.00 13.53
N ASP A 403 -13.58 -0.10 12.76
CA ASP A 403 -14.09 0.31 11.44
C ASP A 403 -13.92 -0.79 10.37
N HIS A 404 -12.95 -1.69 10.50
CA HIS A 404 -12.77 -2.80 9.54
C HIS A 404 -13.72 -3.99 9.79
N ALA A 405 -14.29 -4.13 11.00
CA ALA A 405 -15.20 -5.23 11.30
C ALA A 405 -16.64 -4.97 10.78
N GLU A 406 -17.02 -3.71 10.54
CA GLU A 406 -18.33 -3.38 9.93
C GLU A 406 -18.31 -3.37 8.40
N ALA A 407 -17.16 -3.16 7.75
CA ALA A 407 -17.04 -3.17 6.28
C ALA A 407 -17.39 -4.55 5.66
N ASP A 408 -16.98 -5.65 6.30
CA ASP A 408 -17.30 -7.02 5.86
C ASP A 408 -18.80 -7.36 5.97
N ALA A 409 -19.53 -6.71 6.88
CA ALA A 409 -20.97 -6.94 7.05
C ALA A 409 -21.83 -6.13 6.07
N VAL A 410 -21.34 -4.98 5.58
CA VAL A 410 -22.08 -4.10 4.65
C VAL A 410 -21.90 -4.52 3.18
N ALA A 411 -20.79 -5.19 2.84
CA ALA A 411 -20.57 -5.73 1.49
C ALA A 411 -21.60 -6.82 1.09
N GLU A 412 -22.17 -7.57 2.05
CA GLU A 412 -23.21 -8.56 1.76
C GLU A 412 -24.61 -7.94 1.53
N ASP A 413 -24.94 -6.83 2.19
CA ASP A 413 -26.27 -6.20 2.08
C ASP A 413 -26.45 -5.42 0.77
N HIS A 414 -25.36 -4.90 0.20
CA HIS A 414 -25.40 -4.20 -1.11
C HIS A 414 -25.52 -5.13 -2.33
N MET A 415 -25.38 -6.46 -2.17
CA MET A 415 -25.52 -7.42 -3.27
C MET A 415 -26.97 -7.78 -3.60
N GLN A 416 -27.95 -7.51 -2.72
CA GLN A 416 -29.33 -7.94 -2.93
C GLN A 416 -30.15 -6.99 -3.84
N ASP A 417 -29.78 -5.72 -3.95
CA ASP A 417 -30.55 -4.74 -4.74
C ASP A 417 -30.28 -4.79 -6.26
N HIS A 418 -29.30 -5.59 -6.72
CA HIS A 418 -28.93 -5.68 -8.14
C HIS A 418 -29.36 -6.98 -8.84
N ALA A 419 -29.94 -7.95 -8.12
CA ALA A 419 -30.33 -9.24 -8.70
C ALA A 419 -31.77 -9.29 -9.25
N GLU A 420 -32.64 -8.32 -8.94
CA GLU A 420 -34.07 -8.38 -9.30
C GLU A 420 -34.46 -7.66 -10.61
N ALA A 421 -33.53 -7.01 -11.32
CA ALA A 421 -33.87 -6.15 -12.46
C ALA A 421 -33.86 -6.82 -13.86
N ASP A 422 -33.40 -8.07 -14.02
CA ASP A 422 -33.11 -8.64 -15.35
C ASP A 422 -33.96 -9.89 -15.76
N VAL A 423 -35.12 -10.13 -15.14
CA VAL A 423 -35.93 -11.35 -15.43
C VAL A 423 -37.18 -11.11 -16.31
N GLU A 424 -37.53 -9.89 -16.70
CA GLU A 424 -38.75 -9.62 -17.48
C GLU A 424 -38.51 -8.97 -18.85
N ASP A 425 -37.85 -9.63 -19.82
CA ASP A 425 -38.06 -9.23 -21.24
C ASP A 425 -37.77 -10.26 -22.35
N HIS A 426 -37.93 -11.56 -22.10
CA HIS A 426 -37.79 -12.58 -23.16
C HIS A 426 -38.95 -13.57 -23.21
N ALA A 427 -40.13 -13.08 -23.62
CA ALA A 427 -41.19 -13.95 -24.12
C ALA A 427 -42.13 -13.19 -25.08
N GLN A 428 -41.77 -13.13 -26.37
CA GLN A 428 -42.69 -13.20 -27.53
C GLN A 428 -42.02 -12.74 -28.81
N VAL A 429 -41.39 -13.66 -29.56
CA VAL A 429 -41.39 -13.59 -31.02
C VAL A 429 -41.36 -15.03 -31.54
N ASP A 430 -42.53 -15.56 -31.92
CA ASP A 430 -42.68 -16.60 -32.93
C ASP A 430 -44.18 -16.86 -33.17
N ALA A 431 -44.77 -16.08 -34.07
CA ALA A 431 -45.97 -16.43 -34.83
C ALA A 431 -46.12 -15.46 -36.02
N GLU A 432 -45.58 -15.83 -37.18
CA GLU A 432 -46.20 -15.73 -38.51
C GLU A 432 -45.38 -16.45 -39.58
#